data_AF-A0AA88WGN9-F1
#
_entry.id   AF-A0AA88WGN9-F1
#
_cell.length_a   1.000
_cell.length_b   1.000
_cell.length_c   1.000
_cell.angle_alpha   90.00
_cell.angle_beta   90.00
_cell.angle_gamma   90.00
#
_symmetry.space_group_name_H-M   'P 1'
#
loop_
_entity.id
_entity.type
_entity.pdbx_description
1 polymer ?
#
loop_
_entity_poly.entity_id
_entity_poly.type
_entity_poly.pdbx_seq_one_letter_code
_entity_poly.pdbx_strand_id
1 'polypeptide(L)'
;MEGVHEISSVRWLFMAKRDKALCPLASTLSIVTLIRICPGITLGLQVVHFILASLIHRFEINKPSDEPVDMTESFGLSSMKATPLHVILAPPVLLRV
;
A
#
# COMPACT_ATOMS: atom_id res chain seq x y z
N MET A 1 -9.40 -1.27 -20.63
CA MET A 1 -9.03 -0.86 -19.25
C MET A 1 -8.50 -2.10 -18.54
N GLU A 2 -7.28 -2.54 -18.88
CA GLU A 2 -6.73 -3.86 -18.52
C GLU A 2 -5.43 -3.68 -17.70
N GLY A 3 -5.47 -2.89 -16.63
CA GLY A 3 -4.23 -2.38 -16.02
C GLY A 3 -4.11 -2.44 -14.49
N VAL A 4 -5.11 -3.01 -13.80
CA VAL A 4 -5.17 -3.02 -12.31
C VAL A 4 -5.16 -4.44 -11.72
N HIS A 5 -5.09 -5.49 -12.54
CA HIS A 5 -5.16 -6.87 -12.04
C HIS A 5 -3.83 -7.46 -11.56
N GLU A 6 -2.71 -6.76 -11.73
CA GLU A 6 -1.43 -7.28 -11.27
C GLU A 6 -0.58 -6.21 -10.58
N ILE A 7 -0.78 -6.08 -9.26
CA ILE A 7 0.16 -5.39 -8.38
C ILE A 7 1.40 -6.28 -8.21
N SER A 8 2.15 -6.48 -9.30
CA SER A 8 3.40 -7.22 -9.23
C SER A 8 4.46 -6.35 -8.55
N SER A 9 5.07 -6.86 -7.48
CA SER A 9 6.17 -6.21 -6.77
C SER A 9 7.30 -5.76 -7.72
N VAL A 10 7.49 -6.48 -8.84
CA VAL A 10 8.51 -6.15 -9.85
C VAL A 10 8.18 -4.89 -10.65
N ARG A 11 6.90 -4.54 -10.85
CA ARG A 11 6.48 -3.32 -11.53
C ARG A 11 6.73 -2.09 -10.65
N TRP A 12 6.57 -2.23 -9.33
CA TRP A 12 6.97 -1.21 -8.35
C TRP A 12 8.47 -0.98 -8.31
N LEU A 13 9.28 -2.06 -8.33
CA LEU A 13 10.73 -1.93 -8.39
C LEU A 13 11.17 -1.13 -9.62
N PHE A 14 10.50 -1.33 -10.75
CA PHE A 14 10.75 -0.59 -11.98
C PHE A 14 10.36 0.90 -11.88
N MET A 15 9.22 1.21 -11.25
CA MET A 15 8.77 2.59 -11.00
C MET A 15 9.70 3.32 -10.02
N ALA A 16 10.07 2.68 -8.90
CA ALA A 16 11.01 3.24 -7.91
C ALA A 16 12.44 3.42 -8.47
N LYS A 17 12.84 2.60 -9.44
CA LYS A 17 14.11 2.80 -10.17
C LYS A 17 14.02 4.03 -11.10
N ARG A 18 12.83 4.33 -11.65
CA ARG A 18 12.60 5.50 -12.50
C ARG A 18 12.66 6.82 -11.71
N ASP A 19 12.23 6.85 -10.45
CA ASP A 19 12.36 8.03 -9.58
C ASP A 19 13.81 8.42 -9.32
N LYS A 20 14.72 7.44 -9.14
CA LYS A 20 16.17 7.72 -9.00
C LYS A 20 16.80 8.23 -10.30
N ALA A 21 16.24 7.88 -11.45
CA ALA A 21 16.71 8.32 -12.77
C ALA A 21 16.21 9.74 -13.13
N LEU A 22 15.20 10.27 -12.42
CA LEU A 22 14.65 11.62 -12.64
C LEU A 22 15.45 12.72 -11.92
N CYS A 23 16.35 12.36 -11.00
CA CYS A 23 17.14 13.27 -10.19
C CYS A 23 18.04 14.29 -10.94
N PRO A 24 18.61 14.05 -12.14
CA PRO A 24 19.50 15.02 -12.77
C PRO A 24 18.79 16.28 -13.31
N LEU A 25 17.46 16.25 -13.50
CA LEU A 25 16.67 17.35 -14.07
C LEU A 25 15.67 17.95 -13.05
N ALA A 26 16.02 17.94 -11.76
CA ALA A 26 15.09 18.31 -10.68
C ALA A 26 15.57 19.47 -9.78
N SER A 27 16.69 20.11 -10.09
CA SER A 27 17.30 21.12 -9.20
C SER A 27 16.64 22.50 -9.25
N THR A 28 16.05 22.92 -10.39
CA THR A 28 15.49 24.28 -10.53
C THR A 28 13.96 24.34 -10.33
N LEU A 29 13.24 23.23 -10.51
CA LEU A 29 11.77 23.15 -10.38
C LEU A 29 11.30 22.84 -8.94
N SER A 30 12.25 22.48 -8.05
CA SER A 30 11.96 21.91 -6.73
C SER A 30 11.16 22.84 -5.81
N ILE A 31 11.41 24.15 -5.78
CA ILE A 31 10.77 25.06 -4.81
C ILE A 31 9.25 25.18 -5.04
N VAL A 32 8.78 25.18 -6.30
CA VAL A 32 7.37 25.44 -6.63
C VAL A 32 6.52 24.17 -6.60
N THR A 33 7.10 23.02 -6.96
CA THR A 33 6.41 21.72 -6.89
C THR A 33 6.33 21.20 -5.45
N LEU A 34 7.32 21.50 -4.60
CA LEU A 34 7.41 20.96 -3.24
C LEU A 34 6.26 21.40 -2.31
N ILE A 35 5.67 22.58 -2.49
CA ILE A 35 4.55 23.06 -1.64
C ILE A 35 3.21 22.38 -1.92
N ARG A 36 3.12 21.56 -2.97
CA ARG A 36 1.91 20.77 -3.30
C ARG A 36 2.06 19.29 -2.95
N ILE A 37 3.25 18.87 -2.57
CA ILE A 37 3.54 17.48 -2.19
C ILE A 37 3.13 17.29 -0.73
N CYS A 38 2.49 16.16 -0.41
CA CYS A 38 2.17 15.84 0.97
C CYS A 38 3.49 15.66 1.76
N PRO A 39 3.75 16.46 2.81
CA PRO A 39 5.00 16.39 3.57
C PRO A 39 5.16 15.05 4.30
N GLY A 40 4.08 14.29 4.44
CA GLY A 40 4.03 12.99 5.09
C GLY A 40 4.24 11.79 4.16
N ILE A 41 4.53 11.95 2.86
CA ILE A 41 4.61 10.79 1.94
C ILE A 41 5.66 9.77 2.36
N THR A 42 6.87 10.22 2.71
CA THR A 42 7.96 9.32 3.14
C THR A 42 7.60 8.61 4.43
N LEU A 43 7.03 9.34 5.39
CA LEU A 43 6.59 8.77 6.67
C LEU A 43 5.48 7.75 6.46
N GLY A 44 4.46 8.09 5.67
CA GLY A 44 3.35 7.20 5.34
C GLY A 44 3.84 5.90 4.72
N LEU A 45 4.79 5.97 3.78
CA LEU A 45 5.37 4.78 3.17
C LEU A 45 6.12 3.90 4.17
N GLN A 46 6.93 4.50 5.04
CA GLN A 46 7.65 3.76 6.09
C GLN A 46 6.71 3.09 7.09
N VAL A 47 5.67 3.81 7.53
CA VAL A 47 4.66 3.31 8.46
C VAL A 47 3.88 2.16 7.83
N VAL A 48 3.44 2.30 6.58
CA VAL A 48 2.72 1.22 5.87
C VAL A 48 3.59 -0.02 5.73
N HIS A 49 4.86 0.11 5.34
CA HIS A 49 5.77 -1.04 5.29
C HIS A 49 5.95 -1.70 6.64
N PHE A 50 6.12 -0.91 7.70
CA PHE A 50 6.30 -1.44 9.05
C PHE A 50 5.06 -2.19 9.55
N ILE A 51 3.88 -1.58 9.40
CA ILE A 51 2.60 -2.20 9.79
C ILE A 51 2.37 -3.48 8.98
N LEU A 52 2.58 -3.43 7.66
CA LEU A 52 2.39 -4.60 6.80
C LEU A 52 3.33 -5.73 7.22
N ALA A 53 4.62 -5.46 7.39
CA ALA A 53 5.60 -6.45 7.83
C ALA A 53 5.24 -7.03 9.21
N SER A 54 4.80 -6.18 10.14
CA SER A 54 4.41 -6.61 11.48
C SER A 54 3.15 -7.49 11.47
N LEU A 55 2.16 -7.15 10.64
CA LEU A 55 0.92 -7.89 10.51
C LEU A 55 1.16 -9.28 9.91
N ILE A 56 1.87 -9.36 8.78
CA ILE A 56 2.16 -10.66 8.13
C ILE A 56 3.07 -11.54 8.97
N HIS A 57 3.94 -10.94 9.80
CA HIS A 57 4.85 -11.70 10.63
C HIS A 57 4.17 -12.28 11.87
N ARG A 58 3.16 -11.58 12.42
CA ARG A 58 2.53 -11.92 13.70
C ARG A 58 1.14 -12.52 13.57
N PHE A 59 0.49 -12.44 12.41
CA PHE A 59 -0.87 -12.89 12.22
C PHE A 59 -1.02 -13.62 10.90
N GLU A 60 -1.76 -14.74 10.95
CA GLU A 60 -2.36 -15.36 9.79
C GLU A 60 -3.67 -14.62 9.49
N ILE A 61 -3.75 -14.02 8.31
CA ILE A 61 -4.89 -13.22 7.86
C ILE A 61 -5.80 -14.12 7.01
N ASN A 62 -6.99 -14.42 7.52
CA ASN A 62 -7.96 -15.28 6.85
C ASN A 62 -9.24 -14.49 6.48
N LYS A 63 -9.85 -14.86 5.35
CA LYS A 63 -11.16 -14.34 4.96
C LYS A 63 -12.26 -15.07 5.74
N PRO A 64 -13.33 -14.39 6.19
CA PRO A 64 -14.44 -15.02 6.91
C PRO A 64 -15.33 -15.90 5.99
N SER A 65 -15.30 -15.65 4.69
CA SER A 65 -16.00 -16.41 3.66
C SER A 65 -15.14 -16.47 2.39
N ASP A 66 -15.36 -17.49 1.56
CA ASP A 66 -14.67 -17.62 0.27
C ASP A 66 -15.25 -16.71 -0.83
N GLU A 67 -16.35 -16.01 -0.54
CA GLU A 67 -16.93 -14.99 -1.42
C GLU A 67 -15.88 -13.94 -1.83
N PRO A 68 -15.96 -13.43 -3.07
CA PRO A 68 -15.07 -12.38 -3.55
C PRO A 68 -15.23 -11.13 -2.68
N VAL A 69 -14.09 -10.54 -2.31
CA VAL A 69 -14.10 -9.28 -1.56
C VAL A 69 -14.60 -8.19 -2.48
N ASP A 70 -15.77 -7.62 -2.18
CA ASP A 70 -16.26 -6.42 -2.85
C ASP A 70 -15.28 -5.28 -2.61
N MET A 71 -14.71 -4.71 -3.67
CA MET A 71 -13.73 -3.60 -3.61
C MET A 71 -14.34 -2.29 -4.13
N THR A 72 -15.67 -2.21 -4.21
CA THR A 72 -16.37 -0.99 -4.61
C THR A 72 -15.94 0.17 -3.72
N GLU A 73 -15.57 1.30 -4.33
CA GLU A 73 -15.12 2.51 -3.63
C GLU A 73 -16.32 3.34 -3.16
N SER A 74 -16.22 3.87 -1.94
CA SER A 74 -17.11 4.91 -1.43
C SER A 74 -16.56 6.29 -1.82
N PHE A 75 -17.43 7.15 -2.34
CA PHE A 75 -17.05 8.51 -2.69
C PHE A 75 -16.75 9.33 -1.42
N GLY A 76 -15.56 9.92 -1.35
CA GLY A 76 -15.14 10.74 -0.21
C GLY A 76 -13.78 11.42 -0.43
N LEU A 77 -13.32 12.16 0.59
CA LEU A 77 -12.00 12.81 0.60
C LEU A 77 -10.85 11.79 0.54
N SER A 78 -11.11 10.56 0.97
CA SER A 78 -10.21 9.41 0.88
C SER A 78 -10.94 8.25 0.20
N SER A 79 -10.21 7.45 -0.58
CA SER A 79 -10.69 6.20 -1.18
C SER A 79 -11.00 5.16 -0.10
N MET A 80 -12.22 5.19 0.42
CA MET A 80 -12.71 4.21 1.39
C MET A 80 -13.44 3.10 0.66
N LYS A 81 -13.46 1.89 1.23
CA LYS A 81 -14.31 0.80 0.70
C LYS A 81 -15.79 1.12 1.00
N ALA A 82 -16.68 0.87 0.04
CA ALA A 82 -18.13 1.08 0.18
C ALA A 82 -18.76 0.16 1.22
N THR A 83 -18.28 -1.09 1.28
CA THR A 83 -18.65 -2.06 2.31
C THR A 83 -17.51 -2.20 3.33
N PRO A 84 -17.78 -2.47 4.62
CA PRO A 84 -16.72 -2.73 5.58
C PRO A 84 -16.00 -4.05 5.24
N LEU A 85 -14.67 -4.08 5.37
CA LEU A 85 -13.88 -5.30 5.17
C LEU A 85 -13.83 -6.11 6.47
N HIS A 86 -14.38 -7.32 6.44
CA HIS A 86 -14.25 -8.29 7.53
C HIS A 86 -13.06 -9.23 7.26
N VAL A 87 -12.13 -9.30 8.22
CA VAL A 87 -10.98 -10.21 8.20
C VAL A 87 -10.84 -10.88 9.56
N ILE A 88 -10.35 -12.13 9.57
CA ILE A 88 -10.03 -12.87 10.78
C ILE A 88 -8.51 -12.83 10.95
N LEU A 89 -8.05 -12.28 12.07
CA LEU A 89 -6.64 -12.28 12.45
C LEU A 89 -6.42 -13.37 13.49
N ALA A 90 -5.75 -14.45 13.09
CA ALA A 90 -5.34 -15.51 14.00
C ALA A 90 -3.84 -15.35 14.30
N PRO A 91 -3.38 -15.51 15.55
CA PRO A 91 -1.94 -15.68 15.77
C PRO A 91 -1.49 -16.95 15.04
N PRO A 92 -0.29 -16.97 14.42
CA PRO A 92 0.26 -18.20 13.88
C PRO A 92 0.38 -19.18 15.04
N VAL A 93 -0.15 -20.38 14.84
CA VAL A 93 -0.11 -21.43 15.85
C VAL A 93 1.35 -21.72 16.19
N LEU A 94 1.78 -21.32 17.39
CA LEU A 94 2.98 -21.86 17.99
C LEU A 94 2.71 -23.36 18.19
N LEU A 95 3.18 -24.18 17.26
CA LEU A 95 3.48 -25.57 17.58
C LEU A 95 4.43 -25.52 18.79
N ARG A 96 3.89 -25.88 19.95
CA ARG A 96 4.66 -26.13 21.17
C ARG A 96 5.79 -27.10 20.81
N VAL A 97 7.03 -26.69 21.07
CA VAL A 97 8.14 -27.59 21.41
C VAL A 97 8.77 -27.03 22.67
#